data_AF-A0A954EPN2-F1
#
_entry.id   AF-A0A954EPN2-F1
#
_cell.length_a   1.000
_cell.length_b   1.000
_cell.length_c   1.000
_cell.angle_alpha   90.00
_cell.angle_beta   90.00
_cell.angle_gamma   90.00
#
_symmetry.space_group_name_H-M   'P 1'
#
loop_
_entity.id
_entity.type
_entity.pdbx_description
1 polymer ?
#
loop_
_entity_poly.entity_id
_entity_poly.type
_entity_poly.pdbx_seq_one_letter_code
_entity_poly.pdbx_strand_id
1 'polypeptide(L)'
;MSTPESAAAAGIPWKAVGTGTALALVAFLMFIALPEADNEQVVVAPTDQTEVKQQLRSEQELTRIFSGMRAGHLDSTLDRQAAVDDLNRWANEFPLNEGQVLSQDEDLLRQLIPGDFQESVLGERFTPNDAGHIRMSLLASQIVSTIKSRVKHEVPESDPGYEIAVITAAFHYVWQNVGEDAQQRVLTPYEVFIYGRGTPPDRIWCFAELARQLACDTVLIAPKQAEQPLPPLVGVLTTRDELLLFEPSLGIPLADLSATPTGLLPNTPATLKEVLETPDFFKNYQFAAVEKMGLGEFAYPIKHEHLKSVEILIAGHPSQWAPRMASVEFRTPSDQEALFYTGLGQNSLRQNGAYDRVVGVGAKNGWWAANDVQVWLDPLALDIRLEQDRNSPATSAANWQQMNRIMQGPEVVNATVDGIELAQRSLEDVRIEQLTGKSATALSHLLAIRNANQQYKSDINAYAADFATFRTAQCQMDIGQWPAATQTLLGYLNVSSGHQLWTKEAVEHLAWIQMQELEIAPPEAEVNPLAPFIVFRQLPEISYRQLFQLHYWARVLQASGRLGGLENASPTGSGDASSGRPPSPPLPTPLAE
;
A
#
# COMPACT_ATOMS: atom_id res chain seq x y z
N MET A 1 -72.55 11.92 -1.38
CA MET A 1 -71.94 10.72 -2.00
C MET A 1 -70.53 10.63 -1.48
N SER A 2 -70.34 9.73 -0.52
CA SER A 2 -69.13 9.47 0.24
C SER A 2 -68.29 8.41 -0.48
N THR A 3 -67.02 8.73 -0.73
CA THR A 3 -65.94 7.75 -0.92
C THR A 3 -64.66 8.31 -0.28
N PRO A 4 -63.77 7.45 0.24
CA PRO A 4 -62.95 7.78 1.41
C PRO A 4 -61.46 7.97 1.12
N GLU A 5 -60.81 8.52 2.15
CA GLU A 5 -59.38 8.71 2.39
C GLU A 5 -58.49 7.51 2.00
N SER A 6 -57.35 7.79 1.36
CA SER A 6 -56.20 6.87 1.34
C SER A 6 -55.09 7.41 2.22
N ALA A 7 -54.72 6.58 3.19
CA ALA A 7 -53.76 6.83 4.25
C ALA A 7 -52.31 7.02 3.75
N ALA A 8 -51.61 7.91 4.45
CA ALA A 8 -50.17 7.94 4.53
C ALA A 8 -49.67 6.75 5.38
N ALA A 9 -48.69 6.00 4.86
CA ALA A 9 -47.92 5.05 5.64
C ALA A 9 -46.42 5.29 5.37
N ALA A 10 -45.71 5.64 6.44
CA ALA A 10 -44.26 5.83 6.46
C ALA A 10 -43.56 4.49 6.20
N GLY A 11 -42.73 4.45 5.16
CA GLY A 11 -41.84 3.32 4.87
C GLY A 11 -40.59 3.38 5.73
N ILE A 12 -40.35 2.32 6.50
CA ILE A 12 -39.12 2.05 7.24
C ILE A 12 -38.07 1.50 6.26
N PRO A 13 -36.81 1.96 6.25
CA PRO A 13 -35.81 1.51 5.27
C PRO A 13 -35.25 0.11 5.58
N TRP A 14 -35.51 -0.85 4.68
CA TRP A 14 -34.97 -2.21 4.70
C TRP A 14 -33.52 -2.31 4.18
N LYS A 15 -32.51 -2.03 5.01
CA LYS A 15 -31.09 -2.25 4.63
C LYS A 15 -30.21 -2.91 5.72
N ALA A 16 -30.74 -3.86 6.50
CA ALA A 16 -29.92 -4.60 7.47
C ALA A 16 -30.27 -6.10 7.64
N VAL A 17 -30.87 -6.77 6.65
CA VAL A 17 -31.26 -8.21 6.75
C VAL A 17 -30.74 -9.07 5.58
N GLY A 18 -29.98 -8.50 4.64
CA GLY A 18 -29.71 -9.13 3.34
C GLY A 18 -28.63 -10.22 3.27
N THR A 19 -27.67 -10.27 4.19
CA THR A 19 -26.55 -11.23 4.10
C THR A 19 -26.80 -12.54 4.85
N GLY A 20 -27.52 -12.51 5.98
CA GLY A 20 -27.92 -13.73 6.69
C GLY A 20 -28.98 -14.56 5.94
N THR A 21 -29.85 -13.90 5.17
CA THR A 21 -30.90 -14.59 4.39
C THR A 21 -30.36 -15.21 3.11
N ALA A 22 -29.34 -14.64 2.47
CA ALA A 22 -28.73 -15.21 1.27
C ALA A 22 -27.95 -16.51 1.57
N LEU A 23 -27.20 -16.56 2.68
CA LEU A 23 -26.52 -17.79 3.13
C LEU A 23 -27.51 -18.87 3.58
N ALA A 24 -28.60 -18.48 4.27
CA ALA A 24 -29.68 -19.40 4.59
C ALA A 24 -30.41 -19.91 3.34
N LEU A 25 -30.58 -19.08 2.30
CA LEU A 25 -31.22 -19.48 1.04
C LEU A 25 -30.30 -20.37 0.19
N VAL A 26 -28.99 -20.14 0.18
CA VAL A 26 -28.01 -21.01 -0.50
C VAL A 26 -27.89 -22.35 0.23
N ALA A 27 -27.87 -22.37 1.56
CA ALA A 27 -27.95 -23.60 2.34
C ALA A 27 -29.29 -24.34 2.12
N PHE A 28 -30.40 -23.61 2.02
CA PHE A 28 -31.74 -24.16 1.76
C PHE A 28 -31.88 -24.68 0.31
N LEU A 29 -31.27 -24.03 -0.68
CA LEU A 29 -31.27 -24.47 -2.07
C LEU A 29 -30.32 -25.65 -2.31
N MET A 30 -29.19 -25.73 -1.59
CA MET A 30 -28.38 -26.95 -1.54
C MET A 30 -29.12 -28.12 -0.88
N PHE A 31 -30.06 -27.84 0.04
CA PHE A 31 -30.91 -28.85 0.67
C PHE A 31 -32.02 -29.39 -0.25
N ILE A 32 -32.49 -28.59 -1.23
CA ILE A 32 -33.55 -28.99 -2.19
C ILE A 32 -33.01 -29.84 -3.35
N ALA A 33 -31.70 -29.82 -3.61
CA ALA A 33 -31.07 -30.54 -4.73
C ALA A 33 -30.49 -31.93 -4.36
N LEU A 34 -30.72 -32.42 -3.14
CA LEU A 34 -30.32 -33.78 -2.77
C LEU A 34 -31.34 -34.80 -3.30
N PRO A 35 -30.91 -35.91 -3.91
CA PRO A 35 -31.80 -37.03 -4.26
C PRO A 35 -32.48 -37.55 -2.98
N GLU A 36 -33.74 -37.97 -3.07
CA GLU A 36 -34.52 -38.58 -1.96
C GLU A 36 -33.69 -39.67 -1.26
N ALA A 37 -32.98 -39.27 -0.21
CA ALA A 37 -32.32 -40.15 0.73
C ALA A 37 -33.28 -40.34 1.89
N ASP A 38 -33.39 -41.59 2.35
CA ASP A 38 -34.24 -41.99 3.46
C ASP A 38 -34.14 -41.03 4.64
N ASN A 39 -35.31 -40.76 5.23
CA ASN A 39 -35.58 -39.80 6.30
C ASN A 39 -34.90 -40.22 7.63
N GLU A 40 -33.57 -40.27 7.67
CA GLU A 40 -32.82 -40.27 8.92
C GLU A 40 -32.89 -38.85 9.49
N GLN A 41 -33.62 -38.71 10.59
CA GLN A 41 -33.59 -37.50 11.41
C GLN A 41 -32.13 -37.24 11.81
N VAL A 42 -31.49 -36.27 11.16
CA VAL A 42 -30.23 -35.71 11.62
C VAL A 42 -30.52 -35.05 12.96
N VAL A 43 -30.31 -35.78 14.04
CA VAL A 43 -30.30 -35.26 15.41
C VAL A 43 -29.10 -34.32 15.48
N VAL A 44 -29.34 -33.02 15.24
CA VAL A 44 -28.35 -31.99 15.54
C VAL A 44 -28.16 -32.03 17.04
N ALA A 45 -27.04 -32.60 17.48
CA ALA A 45 -26.68 -32.65 18.89
C ALA A 45 -26.74 -31.22 19.46
N PRO A 46 -27.32 -31.02 20.66
CA PRO A 46 -27.38 -29.70 21.26
C PRO A 46 -25.96 -29.15 21.39
N THR A 47 -25.67 -28.07 20.66
CA THR A 47 -24.41 -27.33 20.82
C THR A 47 -24.23 -26.99 22.28
N ASP A 48 -23.14 -27.44 22.89
CA ASP A 48 -22.87 -27.20 24.30
C ASP A 48 -22.83 -25.69 24.55
N GLN A 49 -23.78 -25.18 25.34
CA GLN A 49 -23.86 -23.75 25.67
C GLN A 49 -22.58 -23.24 26.34
N THR A 50 -21.75 -24.14 26.88
CA THR A 50 -20.44 -23.83 27.46
C THR A 50 -19.44 -23.43 26.39
N GLU A 51 -19.38 -24.15 25.28
CA GLU A 51 -18.45 -23.90 24.17
C GLU A 51 -18.74 -22.54 23.51
N VAL A 52 -20.02 -22.26 23.23
CA VAL A 52 -20.44 -20.95 22.68
C VAL A 52 -20.07 -19.79 23.61
N LYS A 53 -20.23 -19.96 24.92
CA LYS A 53 -19.84 -18.94 25.91
C LYS A 53 -18.32 -18.75 25.98
N GLN A 54 -17.55 -19.83 25.86
CA GLN A 54 -16.09 -19.75 25.83
C GLN A 54 -15.59 -19.06 24.57
N GLN A 55 -16.17 -19.39 23.40
CA GLN A 55 -15.85 -18.72 22.14
C GLN A 55 -16.13 -17.22 22.21
N LEU A 56 -17.32 -16.83 22.68
CA LEU A 56 -17.67 -15.40 22.81
C LEU A 56 -16.72 -14.65 23.75
N ARG A 57 -16.28 -15.28 24.86
CA ARG A 57 -15.29 -14.68 25.75
C ARG A 57 -13.93 -14.52 25.08
N SER A 58 -13.49 -15.53 24.32
CA SER A 58 -12.26 -15.47 23.54
C SER A 58 -12.30 -14.32 22.53
N GLU A 59 -13.40 -14.17 21.80
CA GLU A 59 -13.62 -13.09 20.82
C GLU A 59 -13.62 -11.70 21.48
N GLN A 60 -14.26 -11.56 22.65
CA GLN A 60 -14.26 -10.33 23.43
C GLN A 60 -12.85 -9.93 23.88
N GLU A 61 -12.06 -10.89 24.35
CA GLU A 61 -10.68 -10.59 24.75
C GLU A 61 -9.78 -10.25 23.57
N LEU A 62 -9.88 -10.98 22.44
CA LEU A 62 -9.17 -10.59 21.22
C LEU A 62 -9.58 -9.20 20.76
N THR A 63 -10.86 -8.84 20.82
CA THR A 63 -11.32 -7.48 20.47
C THR A 63 -10.65 -6.42 21.33
N ARG A 64 -10.53 -6.66 22.64
CA ARG A 64 -9.83 -5.75 23.57
C ARG A 64 -8.34 -5.66 23.21
N ILE A 65 -7.68 -6.79 23.01
CA ILE A 65 -6.25 -6.86 22.67
C ILE A 65 -5.98 -6.15 21.33
N PHE A 66 -6.78 -6.43 20.30
CA PHE A 66 -6.70 -5.78 18.99
C PHE A 66 -6.92 -4.28 19.09
N SER A 67 -7.87 -3.83 19.93
CA SER A 67 -8.09 -2.40 20.16
C SER A 67 -6.85 -1.71 20.74
N GLY A 68 -6.13 -2.38 21.65
CA GLY A 68 -4.84 -1.89 22.17
C GLY A 68 -3.70 -1.94 21.16
N MET A 69 -3.77 -2.82 20.17
CA MET A 69 -2.80 -2.94 19.07
C MET A 69 -3.14 -2.14 17.82
N ARG A 70 -4.25 -1.38 17.81
CA ARG A 70 -4.61 -0.54 16.67
C ARG A 70 -3.51 0.47 16.39
N ALA A 71 -3.43 0.86 15.12
CA ALA A 71 -2.56 1.95 14.67
C ALA A 71 -2.77 3.19 15.56
N GLY A 72 -1.68 3.83 15.97
CA GLY A 72 -1.68 4.99 16.86
C GLY A 72 -1.86 4.71 18.36
N HIS A 73 -2.16 3.47 18.77
CA HIS A 73 -2.31 3.09 20.20
C HIS A 73 -1.12 2.29 20.72
N LEU A 74 -0.62 1.34 19.91
CA LEU A 74 0.60 0.59 20.22
C LEU A 74 1.81 1.53 20.09
N ASP A 75 2.72 1.51 21.07
CA ASP A 75 3.84 2.43 21.27
C ASP A 75 3.50 3.78 21.94
N SER A 76 2.26 4.29 21.79
CA SER A 76 1.82 5.55 22.44
C SER A 76 1.17 5.32 23.80
N THR A 77 0.36 4.26 23.94
CA THR A 77 -0.44 3.96 25.14
C THR A 77 -0.12 2.59 25.73
N LEU A 78 0.24 1.62 24.88
CA LEU A 78 0.55 0.25 25.26
C LEU A 78 1.96 -0.10 24.77
N ASP A 79 2.79 -0.59 25.69
CA ASP A 79 4.09 -1.17 25.35
C ASP A 79 3.91 -2.45 24.54
N ARG A 80 4.76 -2.69 23.53
CA ARG A 80 4.68 -3.89 22.69
C ARG A 80 4.77 -5.16 23.53
N GLN A 81 5.59 -5.16 24.57
CA GLN A 81 5.71 -6.32 25.47
C GLN A 81 4.40 -6.58 26.23
N ALA A 82 3.69 -5.54 26.67
CA ALA A 82 2.41 -5.70 27.34
C ALA A 82 1.35 -6.32 26.42
N ALA A 83 1.32 -5.93 25.14
CA ALA A 83 0.44 -6.54 24.13
C ALA A 83 0.77 -8.04 23.93
N VAL A 84 2.05 -8.39 23.91
CA VAL A 84 2.53 -9.78 23.80
C VAL A 84 2.15 -10.60 25.03
N ASP A 85 2.27 -10.03 26.22
CA ASP A 85 1.89 -10.70 27.46
C ASP A 85 0.38 -10.97 27.51
N ASP A 86 -0.44 -10.03 27.03
CA ASP A 86 -1.88 -10.20 26.89
C ASP A 86 -2.24 -11.27 25.84
N LEU A 87 -1.56 -11.32 24.69
CA LEU A 87 -1.74 -12.37 23.68
C LEU A 87 -1.38 -13.76 24.23
N ASN A 88 -0.25 -13.87 24.92
CA ASN A 88 0.18 -15.14 25.53
C ASN A 88 -0.79 -15.57 26.66
N ARG A 89 -1.31 -14.63 27.45
CA ARG A 89 -2.34 -14.92 28.46
C ARG A 89 -3.60 -15.45 27.79
N TRP A 90 -4.09 -14.76 26.76
CA TRP A 90 -5.25 -15.17 25.98
C TRP A 90 -5.07 -16.58 25.39
N ALA A 91 -3.93 -16.87 24.76
CA ALA A 91 -3.67 -18.18 24.16
C ALA A 91 -3.65 -19.32 25.19
N ASN A 92 -3.17 -19.05 26.41
CA ASN A 92 -3.19 -20.02 27.51
C ASN A 92 -4.59 -20.23 28.11
N GLU A 93 -5.40 -19.17 28.20
CA GLU A 93 -6.77 -19.24 28.72
C GLU A 93 -7.74 -19.89 27.74
N PHE A 94 -7.47 -19.74 26.44
CA PHE A 94 -8.32 -20.18 25.35
C PHE A 94 -7.56 -21.08 24.37
N PRO A 95 -7.01 -22.23 24.81
CA PRO A 95 -6.28 -23.14 23.93
C PRO A 95 -7.20 -23.73 22.87
N LEU A 96 -6.62 -24.17 21.76
CA LEU A 96 -7.34 -24.97 20.76
C LEU A 96 -7.87 -26.27 21.38
N ASN A 97 -8.98 -26.78 20.84
CA ASN A 97 -9.55 -28.04 21.31
C ASN A 97 -8.56 -29.20 21.05
N GLU A 98 -8.60 -30.24 21.88
CA GLU A 98 -7.71 -31.39 21.73
C GLU A 98 -7.89 -32.02 20.33
N GLY A 99 -6.77 -32.24 19.63
CA GLY A 99 -6.76 -32.76 18.25
C GLY A 99 -7.04 -31.72 17.15
N GLN A 100 -7.37 -30.47 17.51
CA GLN A 100 -7.54 -29.40 16.53
C GLN A 100 -6.17 -28.89 16.06
N VAL A 101 -5.73 -29.41 14.91
CA VAL A 101 -4.49 -28.98 14.25
C VAL A 101 -4.81 -27.96 13.18
N LEU A 102 -4.46 -26.69 13.43
CA LEU A 102 -4.72 -25.62 12.46
C LEU A 102 -3.67 -25.55 11.35
N SER A 103 -2.44 -26.01 11.58
CA SER A 103 -1.40 -26.06 10.55
C SER A 103 -0.70 -27.42 10.44
N GLN A 104 -0.39 -27.82 9.21
CA GLN A 104 0.31 -29.07 8.88
C GLN A 104 1.60 -28.82 8.08
N ASP A 105 2.08 -27.57 8.06
CA ASP A 105 3.20 -27.12 7.22
C ASP A 105 4.55 -27.05 7.93
N GLU A 106 4.68 -27.63 9.13
CA GLU A 106 5.92 -27.55 9.93
C GLU A 106 7.16 -28.06 9.17
N ASP A 107 7.08 -29.23 8.52
CA ASP A 107 8.19 -29.79 7.76
C ASP A 107 8.60 -28.88 6.59
N LEU A 108 7.60 -28.30 5.91
CA LEU A 108 7.83 -27.36 4.81
C LEU A 108 8.46 -26.05 5.31
N LEU A 109 8.01 -25.54 6.47
CA LEU A 109 8.60 -24.37 7.11
C LEU A 109 10.06 -24.66 7.49
N ARG A 110 10.38 -25.83 8.04
CA ARG A 110 11.77 -26.22 8.34
C ARG A 110 12.65 -26.34 7.09
N GLN A 111 12.06 -26.69 5.95
CA GLN A 111 12.76 -26.76 4.68
C GLN A 111 13.03 -25.37 4.08
N LEU A 112 12.03 -24.48 4.11
CA LEU A 112 12.10 -23.19 3.40
C LEU A 112 12.67 -22.06 4.26
N ILE A 113 12.46 -22.10 5.58
CA ILE A 113 12.94 -21.06 6.50
C ILE A 113 14.34 -21.41 7.00
N PRO A 114 15.33 -20.50 6.86
CA PRO A 114 16.66 -20.72 7.40
C PRO A 114 16.63 -20.97 8.91
N GLY A 115 17.52 -21.84 9.41
CA GLY A 115 17.53 -22.32 10.80
C GLY A 115 17.42 -21.21 11.85
N ASP A 116 18.16 -20.11 11.65
CA ASP A 116 18.21 -18.97 12.59
C ASP A 116 16.84 -18.27 12.77
N PHE A 117 15.90 -18.46 11.86
CA PHE A 117 14.55 -17.88 11.93
C PHE A 117 13.47 -18.90 12.33
N GLN A 118 13.81 -20.20 12.43
CA GLN A 118 12.81 -21.24 12.69
C GLN A 118 12.17 -21.07 14.08
N GLU A 119 12.92 -20.65 15.10
CA GLU A 119 12.36 -20.40 16.43
C GLU A 119 11.31 -19.28 16.41
N SER A 120 11.56 -18.20 15.67
CA SER A 120 10.58 -17.11 15.53
C SER A 120 9.30 -17.53 14.81
N VAL A 121 9.36 -18.49 13.88
CA VAL A 121 8.19 -18.95 13.11
C VAL A 121 7.45 -20.06 13.84
N LEU A 122 8.17 -21.10 14.27
CA LEU A 122 7.62 -22.33 14.84
C LEU A 122 7.39 -22.26 16.35
N GLY A 123 7.90 -21.22 17.02
CA GLY A 123 7.68 -21.01 18.45
C GLY A 123 6.18 -20.90 18.80
N GLU A 124 5.79 -21.51 19.91
CA GLU A 124 4.40 -21.52 20.37
C GLU A 124 3.97 -20.16 20.96
N ARG A 125 4.92 -19.40 21.50
CA ARG A 125 4.65 -18.14 22.18
C ARG A 125 4.63 -16.97 21.21
N PHE A 126 3.75 -16.01 21.49
CA PHE A 126 3.74 -14.73 20.79
C PHE A 126 4.97 -13.90 21.18
N THR A 127 5.47 -13.15 20.22
CA THR A 127 6.66 -12.29 20.27
C THR A 127 6.30 -10.84 19.91
N PRO A 128 7.18 -9.85 20.16
CA PRO A 128 6.92 -8.47 19.73
C PRO A 128 6.65 -8.31 18.23
N ASN A 129 7.23 -9.17 17.38
CA ASN A 129 7.03 -9.12 15.93
C ASN A 129 5.62 -9.58 15.56
N ASP A 130 5.03 -10.48 16.34
CA ASP A 130 3.64 -10.89 16.18
C ASP A 130 2.66 -9.75 16.48
N ALA A 131 2.91 -8.98 17.53
CA ALA A 131 2.11 -7.79 17.83
C ALA A 131 2.23 -6.74 16.71
N GLY A 132 3.45 -6.55 16.18
CA GLY A 132 3.70 -5.69 15.01
C GLY A 132 2.95 -6.17 13.75
N HIS A 133 2.97 -7.47 13.48
CA HIS A 133 2.26 -8.10 12.37
C HIS A 133 0.74 -7.95 12.50
N ILE A 134 0.17 -8.14 13.70
CA ILE A 134 -1.26 -7.93 13.93
C ILE A 134 -1.62 -6.46 13.72
N ARG A 135 -0.84 -5.51 14.27
CA ARG A 135 -1.05 -4.07 14.06
C ARG A 135 -1.03 -3.73 12.57
N MET A 136 -0.05 -4.21 11.82
CA MET A 136 0.05 -3.97 10.39
C MET A 136 -1.13 -4.59 9.64
N SER A 137 -1.53 -5.83 9.96
CA SER A 137 -2.67 -6.51 9.33
C SER A 137 -3.98 -5.75 9.51
N LEU A 138 -4.22 -5.21 10.72
CA LEU A 138 -5.39 -4.37 11.02
C LEU A 138 -5.37 -3.05 10.23
N LEU A 139 -4.21 -2.41 10.06
CA LEU A 139 -4.09 -1.21 9.23
C LEU A 139 -4.30 -1.53 7.74
N ALA A 140 -3.64 -2.57 7.24
CA ALA A 140 -3.71 -3.01 5.85
C ALA A 140 -5.15 -3.37 5.45
N SER A 141 -5.91 -4.04 6.31
CA SER A 141 -7.30 -4.40 6.01
C SER A 141 -8.20 -3.17 5.87
N GLN A 142 -8.00 -2.14 6.70
CA GLN A 142 -8.73 -0.88 6.60
C GLN A 142 -8.36 -0.09 5.33
N ILE A 143 -7.08 -0.08 4.96
CA ILE A 143 -6.61 0.48 3.69
C ILE A 143 -7.27 -0.26 2.52
N VAL A 144 -7.22 -1.58 2.50
CA VAL A 144 -7.84 -2.40 1.46
C VAL A 144 -9.35 -2.19 1.36
N SER A 145 -10.05 -2.09 2.49
CA SER A 145 -11.49 -1.79 2.51
C SER A 145 -11.81 -0.43 1.86
N THR A 146 -10.96 0.58 2.10
CA THR A 146 -11.04 1.88 1.44
C THR A 146 -10.84 1.76 -0.06
N ILE A 147 -9.81 1.02 -0.48
CA ILE A 147 -9.47 0.82 -1.90
C ILE A 147 -10.62 0.10 -2.62
N LYS A 148 -11.13 -1.01 -2.06
CA LYS A 148 -12.30 -1.73 -2.58
C LYS A 148 -13.49 -0.80 -2.74
N SER A 149 -13.78 0.02 -1.73
CA SER A 149 -14.89 0.98 -1.77
C SER A 149 -14.72 1.99 -2.91
N ARG A 150 -13.52 2.53 -3.14
CA ARG A 150 -13.22 3.45 -4.25
C ARG A 150 -13.40 2.76 -5.60
N VAL A 151 -12.76 1.60 -5.80
CA VAL A 151 -12.82 0.85 -7.07
C VAL A 151 -14.25 0.42 -7.40
N LYS A 152 -15.06 0.04 -6.40
CA LYS A 152 -16.45 -0.36 -6.58
C LYS A 152 -17.35 0.73 -7.20
N HIS A 153 -16.97 2.00 -7.10
CA HIS A 153 -17.67 3.09 -7.76
C HIS A 153 -17.42 3.13 -9.28
N GLU A 154 -16.29 2.59 -9.73
CA GLU A 154 -15.86 2.62 -11.14
C GLU A 154 -16.08 1.25 -11.82
N VAL A 155 -15.78 0.17 -11.12
CA VAL A 155 -15.87 -1.21 -11.59
C VAL A 155 -16.76 -2.00 -10.63
N PRO A 156 -17.93 -2.49 -11.07
CA PRO A 156 -18.80 -3.30 -10.22
C PRO A 156 -18.10 -4.56 -9.73
N GLU A 157 -18.36 -4.97 -8.48
CA GLU A 157 -17.75 -6.16 -7.85
C GLU A 157 -18.05 -7.47 -8.60
N SER A 158 -19.12 -7.52 -9.39
CA SER A 158 -19.46 -8.64 -10.26
C SER A 158 -18.65 -8.69 -11.57
N ASP A 159 -17.93 -7.61 -11.90
CA ASP A 159 -17.13 -7.54 -13.12
C ASP A 159 -15.91 -8.46 -13.01
N PRO A 160 -15.61 -9.30 -14.02
CA PRO A 160 -14.45 -10.16 -14.00
C PRO A 160 -13.10 -9.45 -13.80
N GLY A 161 -13.00 -8.16 -14.14
CA GLY A 161 -11.83 -7.31 -13.95
C GLY A 161 -11.78 -6.58 -12.61
N TYR A 162 -12.78 -6.71 -11.74
CA TYR A 162 -12.81 -6.04 -10.43
C TYR A 162 -11.60 -6.42 -9.57
N GLU A 163 -11.27 -7.72 -9.49
CA GLU A 163 -10.10 -8.20 -8.73
C GLU A 163 -8.81 -7.53 -9.23
N ILE A 164 -8.59 -7.52 -10.55
CA ILE A 164 -7.41 -6.90 -11.17
C ILE A 164 -7.37 -5.39 -10.88
N ALA A 165 -8.51 -4.70 -10.96
CA ALA A 165 -8.61 -3.28 -10.66
C ALA A 165 -8.28 -2.98 -9.19
N VAL A 166 -8.75 -3.79 -8.24
CA VAL A 166 -8.45 -3.63 -6.81
C VAL A 166 -6.98 -3.89 -6.51
N ILE A 167 -6.38 -4.95 -7.06
CA ILE A 167 -4.94 -5.25 -6.89
C ILE A 167 -4.10 -4.10 -7.47
N THR A 168 -4.44 -3.60 -8.65
CA THR A 168 -3.73 -2.51 -9.31
C THR A 168 -3.87 -1.19 -8.54
N ALA A 169 -5.05 -0.91 -8.00
CA ALA A 169 -5.27 0.23 -7.13
C ALA A 169 -4.47 0.11 -5.81
N ALA A 170 -4.35 -1.08 -5.23
CA ALA A 170 -3.50 -1.33 -4.07
C ALA A 170 -2.01 -1.07 -4.35
N PHE A 171 -1.53 -1.47 -5.53
CA PHE A 171 -0.18 -1.17 -5.97
C PHE A 171 0.05 0.34 -6.10
N HIS A 172 -0.81 1.04 -6.84
CA HIS A 172 -0.71 2.50 -6.98
C HIS A 172 -0.83 3.23 -5.64
N TYR A 173 -1.68 2.76 -4.75
CA TYR A 173 -1.88 3.34 -3.43
C TYR A 173 -0.56 3.40 -2.65
N VAL A 174 0.24 2.32 -2.66
CA VAL A 174 1.56 2.31 -2.00
C VAL A 174 2.48 3.35 -2.62
N TRP A 175 2.61 3.41 -3.94
CA TRP A 175 3.53 4.35 -4.60
C TRP A 175 3.08 5.81 -4.56
N GLN A 176 1.81 6.08 -4.29
CA GLN A 176 1.30 7.43 -4.02
C GLN A 176 1.49 7.84 -2.56
N ASN A 177 1.48 6.89 -1.62
CA ASN A 177 1.57 7.20 -0.19
C ASN A 177 2.98 7.08 0.38
N VAL A 178 3.85 6.30 -0.27
CA VAL A 178 5.20 5.97 0.18
C VAL A 178 6.24 6.50 -0.82
N GLY A 179 6.87 7.61 -0.43
CA GLY A 179 8.03 8.18 -1.12
C GLY A 179 9.31 7.40 -0.83
N GLU A 180 10.39 7.78 -1.50
CA GLU A 180 11.67 7.10 -1.37
C GLU A 180 12.39 7.54 -0.09
N ASP A 181 12.91 6.61 0.71
CA ASP A 181 13.72 6.96 1.88
C ASP A 181 15.21 7.06 1.52
N ALA A 182 15.68 8.29 1.30
CA ALA A 182 17.10 8.56 1.04
C ALA A 182 18.01 8.17 2.22
N GLN A 183 17.48 8.06 3.44
CA GLN A 183 18.26 7.66 4.62
C GLN A 183 18.33 6.14 4.80
N GLN A 184 17.61 5.36 3.97
CA GLN A 184 17.57 3.89 4.03
C GLN A 184 17.31 3.38 5.46
N ARG A 185 16.36 3.99 6.17
CA ARG A 185 16.04 3.57 7.54
C ARG A 185 15.47 2.15 7.51
N VAL A 186 15.78 1.41 8.56
CA VAL A 186 15.22 0.07 8.76
C VAL A 186 13.81 0.25 9.28
N LEU A 187 12.77 0.10 8.46
CA LEU A 187 11.37 0.35 8.86
C LEU A 187 10.51 -0.91 8.69
N THR A 188 9.58 -1.16 9.60
CA THR A 188 8.50 -2.14 9.34
C THR A 188 7.50 -1.56 8.34
N PRO A 189 6.70 -2.38 7.63
CA PRO A 189 5.65 -1.88 6.74
C PRO A 189 4.69 -0.88 7.41
N TYR A 190 4.45 -1.03 8.72
CA TYR A 190 3.65 -0.08 9.49
C TYR A 190 4.31 1.30 9.49
N GLU A 191 5.57 1.38 9.92
CA GLU A 191 6.31 2.63 9.96
C GLU A 191 6.51 3.23 8.55
N VAL A 192 6.66 2.40 7.53
CA VAL A 192 6.72 2.82 6.12
C VAL A 192 5.44 3.53 5.70
N PHE A 193 4.25 3.03 6.05
CA PHE A 193 2.99 3.72 5.76
C PHE A 193 2.82 5.01 6.57
N ILE A 194 3.12 4.96 7.87
CA ILE A 194 2.97 6.09 8.80
C ILE A 194 3.91 7.23 8.39
N TYR A 195 5.20 6.97 8.21
CA TYR A 195 6.14 7.99 7.75
C TYR A 195 5.96 8.27 6.25
N GLY A 196 5.37 7.34 5.52
CA GLY A 196 5.20 7.36 4.07
C GLY A 196 6.54 7.48 3.34
N ARG A 197 7.58 6.85 3.89
CA ARG A 197 8.92 6.75 3.33
C ARG A 197 9.37 5.29 3.43
N GLY A 198 9.96 4.79 2.36
CA GLY A 198 10.55 3.46 2.35
C GLY A 198 11.54 3.30 1.20
N THR A 199 12.42 2.34 1.34
CA THR A 199 13.25 1.84 0.25
C THR A 199 12.39 1.08 -0.78
N PRO A 200 12.91 0.74 -1.97
CA PRO A 200 12.16 -0.08 -2.92
C PRO A 200 11.69 -1.43 -2.35
N PRO A 201 12.51 -2.20 -1.60
CA PRO A 201 12.04 -3.39 -0.87
C PRO A 201 10.90 -3.10 0.11
N ASP A 202 10.97 -2.01 0.88
CA ASP A 202 9.91 -1.65 1.82
C ASP A 202 8.57 -1.43 1.12
N ARG A 203 8.57 -0.77 -0.04
CA ARG A 203 7.35 -0.54 -0.84
C ARG A 203 6.79 -1.84 -1.42
N ILE A 204 7.67 -2.73 -1.89
CA ILE A 204 7.28 -4.08 -2.33
C ILE A 204 6.58 -4.81 -1.18
N TRP A 205 7.14 -4.75 0.03
CA TRP A 205 6.54 -5.42 1.18
C TRP A 205 5.21 -4.78 1.59
N CYS A 206 5.12 -3.45 1.66
CA CYS A 206 3.84 -2.77 1.86
C CYS A 206 2.77 -3.22 0.86
N PHE A 207 3.14 -3.36 -0.41
CA PHE A 207 2.23 -3.87 -1.44
C PHE A 207 1.85 -5.33 -1.21
N ALA A 208 2.81 -6.20 -0.86
CA ALA A 208 2.55 -7.59 -0.52
C ALA A 208 1.58 -7.73 0.67
N GLU A 209 1.69 -6.86 1.70
CA GLU A 209 0.74 -6.85 2.82
C GLU A 209 -0.67 -6.44 2.39
N LEU A 210 -0.82 -5.46 1.49
CA LEU A 210 -2.14 -5.10 0.96
C LEU A 210 -2.72 -6.22 0.07
N ALA A 211 -1.91 -6.81 -0.81
CA ALA A 211 -2.32 -7.93 -1.65
C ALA A 211 -2.71 -9.16 -0.82
N ARG A 212 -2.00 -9.42 0.29
CA ARG A 212 -2.35 -10.48 1.23
C ARG A 212 -3.73 -10.26 1.85
N GLN A 213 -4.10 -9.03 2.21
CA GLN A 213 -5.46 -8.70 2.69
C GLN A 213 -6.54 -8.81 1.58
N LEU A 214 -6.13 -8.91 0.31
CA LEU A 214 -7.01 -9.29 -0.81
C LEU A 214 -7.08 -10.82 -1.01
N ALA A 215 -6.42 -11.60 -0.14
CA ALA A 215 -6.23 -13.05 -0.28
C ALA A 215 -5.44 -13.46 -1.54
N CYS A 216 -4.58 -12.59 -2.05
CA CYS A 216 -3.69 -12.86 -3.17
C CYS A 216 -2.27 -13.18 -2.68
N ASP A 217 -1.59 -14.13 -3.34
CA ASP A 217 -0.18 -14.38 -3.07
C ASP A 217 0.69 -13.41 -3.86
N THR A 218 1.69 -12.84 -3.20
CA THR A 218 2.68 -11.97 -3.84
C THR A 218 4.01 -12.70 -3.93
N VAL A 219 4.65 -12.64 -5.09
CA VAL A 219 5.97 -13.20 -5.34
C VAL A 219 6.88 -12.16 -5.97
N LEU A 220 8.18 -12.30 -5.75
CA LEU A 220 9.21 -11.61 -6.51
C LEU A 220 9.72 -12.55 -7.59
N ILE A 221 9.90 -12.02 -8.79
CA ILE A 221 10.37 -12.76 -9.96
C ILE A 221 11.75 -12.22 -10.30
N ALA A 222 12.78 -12.98 -9.93
CA ALA A 222 14.17 -12.63 -10.14
C ALA A 222 14.75 -13.45 -11.31
N PRO A 223 15.28 -12.81 -12.37
CA PRO A 223 15.97 -13.54 -13.43
C PRO A 223 17.20 -14.29 -12.92
N LYS A 224 17.32 -15.58 -13.25
CA LYS A 224 18.51 -16.39 -12.91
C LYS A 224 19.72 -16.09 -13.78
N GLN A 225 19.46 -15.72 -15.03
CA GLN A 225 20.47 -15.59 -16.08
C GLN A 225 20.62 -14.12 -16.48
N ALA A 226 21.14 -13.30 -15.58
CA ALA A 226 21.51 -11.92 -15.86
C ALA A 226 23.00 -11.71 -15.58
N GLU A 227 23.69 -10.97 -16.46
CA GLU A 227 25.11 -10.63 -16.28
C GLU A 227 25.36 -9.78 -15.03
N GLN A 228 24.34 -9.02 -14.61
CA GLN A 228 24.33 -8.19 -13.42
C GLN A 228 23.02 -8.43 -12.66
N PRO A 229 23.01 -8.29 -11.32
CA PRO A 229 21.78 -8.37 -10.54
C PRO A 229 20.75 -7.38 -11.06
N LEU A 230 19.58 -7.88 -11.45
CA LEU A 230 18.46 -7.07 -11.90
C LEU A 230 17.46 -6.87 -10.76
N PRO A 231 16.80 -5.70 -10.69
CA PRO A 231 15.65 -5.54 -9.80
C PRO A 231 14.59 -6.60 -10.10
N PRO A 232 13.99 -7.24 -9.09
CA PRO A 232 12.94 -8.22 -9.31
C PRO A 232 11.65 -7.53 -9.76
N LEU A 233 10.88 -8.20 -10.62
CA LEU A 233 9.47 -7.86 -10.83
C LEU A 233 8.65 -8.36 -9.64
N VAL A 234 7.48 -7.77 -9.42
CA VAL A 234 6.50 -8.31 -8.49
C VAL A 234 5.39 -9.01 -9.28
N GLY A 235 5.14 -10.26 -8.94
CA GLY A 235 4.01 -11.05 -9.40
C GLY A 235 2.92 -11.11 -8.33
N VAL A 236 1.65 -10.94 -8.71
CA VAL A 236 0.50 -11.21 -7.83
C VAL A 236 -0.34 -12.31 -8.45
N LEU A 237 -0.53 -13.40 -7.69
CA LEU A 237 -1.37 -14.51 -8.09
C LEU A 237 -2.84 -14.21 -7.77
N THR A 238 -3.67 -14.19 -8.81
CA THR A 238 -5.12 -13.99 -8.67
C THR A 238 -5.83 -15.26 -8.25
N THR A 239 -7.09 -15.14 -7.85
CA THR A 239 -7.98 -16.29 -7.58
C THR A 239 -8.21 -17.20 -8.80
N ARG A 240 -7.81 -16.77 -10.00
CA ARG A 240 -7.94 -17.52 -11.27
C ARG A 240 -6.63 -18.15 -11.75
N ASP A 241 -5.62 -18.26 -10.87
CA ASP A 241 -4.29 -18.77 -11.19
C ASP A 241 -3.52 -17.92 -12.23
N GLU A 242 -3.85 -16.63 -12.39
CA GLU A 242 -3.11 -15.72 -13.27
C GLU A 242 -2.06 -14.96 -12.47
N LEU A 243 -0.85 -14.82 -13.03
CA LEU A 243 0.24 -14.08 -12.39
C LEU A 243 0.37 -12.70 -13.02
N LEU A 244 -0.21 -11.68 -12.38
CA LEU A 244 -0.15 -10.28 -12.80
C LEU A 244 1.23 -9.69 -12.49
N LEU A 245 1.79 -8.91 -13.41
CA LEU A 245 3.13 -8.35 -13.28
C LEU A 245 3.14 -6.86 -12.97
N PHE A 246 4.03 -6.48 -12.06
CA PHE A 246 4.28 -5.11 -11.62
C PHE A 246 5.78 -4.81 -11.66
N GLU A 247 6.12 -3.56 -11.96
CA GLU A 247 7.50 -3.05 -11.99
C GLU A 247 7.71 -2.05 -10.84
N PRO A 248 8.22 -2.50 -9.69
CA PRO A 248 8.36 -1.67 -8.49
C PRO A 248 9.29 -0.48 -8.67
N SER A 249 10.34 -0.60 -9.49
CA SER A 249 11.30 0.50 -9.70
C SER A 249 10.64 1.70 -10.39
N LEU A 250 9.63 1.43 -11.22
CA LEU A 250 8.82 2.43 -11.91
C LEU A 250 7.54 2.77 -11.13
N GLY A 251 7.11 1.94 -10.19
CA GLY A 251 5.83 2.13 -9.53
C GLY A 251 4.67 2.09 -10.50
N ILE A 252 4.72 1.19 -11.48
CA ILE A 252 3.63 0.92 -12.43
C ILE A 252 3.29 -0.59 -12.49
N PRO A 253 2.04 -0.96 -12.81
CA PRO A 253 1.77 -2.28 -13.36
C PRO A 253 2.50 -2.42 -14.70
N LEU A 254 3.04 -3.60 -14.95
CA LEU A 254 3.67 -3.91 -16.22
C LEU A 254 2.56 -4.21 -17.22
N ALA A 255 2.35 -3.40 -18.26
CA ALA A 255 1.23 -3.50 -19.19
C ALA A 255 1.71 -3.63 -20.63
N ASP A 256 0.88 -4.16 -21.52
CA ASP A 256 1.19 -4.12 -22.95
C ASP A 256 1.10 -2.69 -23.47
N LEU A 257 2.25 -2.05 -23.56
CA LEU A 257 2.36 -0.70 -24.10
C LEU A 257 2.10 -0.67 -25.61
N SER A 258 2.00 -1.79 -26.34
CA SER A 258 1.64 -1.75 -27.75
C SER A 258 0.17 -1.36 -27.96
N ALA A 259 -0.69 -1.68 -26.99
CA ALA A 259 -2.09 -1.31 -26.98
C ALA A 259 -2.27 0.22 -26.88
N THR A 260 -3.39 0.71 -27.41
CA THR A 260 -3.79 2.11 -27.26
C THR A 260 -4.01 2.41 -25.78
N PRO A 261 -3.28 3.36 -25.18
CA PRO A 261 -3.48 3.73 -23.78
C PRO A 261 -4.91 4.21 -23.55
N THR A 262 -5.58 3.70 -22.52
CA THR A 262 -6.97 4.04 -22.17
C THR A 262 -7.10 4.96 -20.95
N GLY A 263 -5.98 5.37 -20.36
CA GLY A 263 -5.94 6.25 -19.19
C GLY A 263 -4.53 6.76 -18.90
N LEU A 264 -4.39 7.57 -17.85
CA LEU A 264 -3.15 8.29 -17.51
C LEU A 264 -2.00 7.41 -17.03
N LEU A 265 -2.33 6.28 -16.41
CA LEU A 265 -1.39 5.21 -16.09
C LEU A 265 -1.94 3.92 -16.68
N PRO A 266 -1.08 2.94 -16.98
CA PRO A 266 -1.56 1.61 -17.26
C PRO A 266 -2.31 1.12 -16.02
N ASN A 267 -3.56 0.67 -16.19
CA ASN A 267 -4.41 0.18 -15.11
C ASN A 267 -4.69 -1.32 -15.21
N THR A 268 -4.12 -1.98 -16.21
CA THR A 268 -4.27 -3.41 -16.45
C THR A 268 -2.88 -4.03 -16.56
N PRO A 269 -2.39 -4.68 -15.49
CA PRO A 269 -1.15 -5.44 -15.54
C PRO A 269 -1.30 -6.60 -16.53
N ALA A 270 -0.27 -6.79 -17.36
CA ALA A 270 -0.05 -7.97 -18.15
C ALA A 270 0.23 -9.15 -17.23
N THR A 271 -0.19 -10.32 -17.66
CA THR A 271 0.15 -11.59 -17.03
C THR A 271 1.55 -12.04 -17.46
N LEU A 272 2.20 -12.87 -16.65
CA LEU A 272 3.46 -13.50 -17.06
C LEU A 272 3.31 -14.30 -18.36
N LYS A 273 2.14 -14.93 -18.56
CA LYS A 273 1.81 -15.63 -19.79
C LYS A 273 1.92 -14.72 -21.01
N GLU A 274 1.24 -13.58 -20.99
CA GLU A 274 1.22 -12.61 -22.09
C GLU A 274 2.63 -12.08 -22.39
N VAL A 275 3.41 -11.79 -21.35
CA VAL A 275 4.80 -11.34 -21.51
C VAL A 275 5.66 -12.43 -22.16
N LEU A 276 5.52 -13.69 -21.74
CA LEU A 276 6.29 -14.80 -22.31
C LEU A 276 5.85 -15.15 -23.74
N GLU A 277 4.58 -14.97 -24.08
CA GLU A 277 4.04 -15.18 -25.44
C GLU A 277 4.38 -14.02 -26.39
N THR A 278 4.89 -12.89 -25.88
CA THR A 278 5.19 -11.68 -26.65
C THR A 278 6.69 -11.33 -26.59
N PRO A 279 7.55 -11.84 -27.50
CA PRO A 279 9.00 -11.59 -27.49
C PRO A 279 9.41 -10.12 -27.46
N ASP A 280 8.57 -9.27 -28.05
CA ASP A 280 8.82 -7.84 -28.22
C ASP A 280 8.17 -6.97 -27.13
N PHE A 281 7.60 -7.57 -26.09
CA PHE A 281 6.86 -6.87 -25.02
C PHE A 281 7.67 -5.68 -24.44
N PHE A 282 8.92 -5.92 -24.08
CA PHE A 282 9.79 -4.91 -23.49
C PHE A 282 10.41 -3.92 -24.49
N LYS A 283 10.24 -4.10 -25.81
CA LYS A 283 10.71 -3.10 -26.79
C LYS A 283 9.99 -1.77 -26.61
N ASN A 284 8.70 -1.80 -26.24
CA ASN A 284 7.91 -0.60 -26.01
C ASN A 284 8.25 0.11 -24.68
N TYR A 285 9.07 -0.52 -23.83
CA TYR A 285 9.65 0.06 -22.63
C TYR A 285 11.02 0.72 -22.91
N GLN A 286 11.51 0.68 -24.14
CA GLN A 286 12.71 1.41 -24.55
C GLN A 286 12.33 2.79 -25.08
N PHE A 287 12.75 3.85 -24.39
CA PHE A 287 12.30 5.20 -24.68
C PHE A 287 13.24 5.97 -25.61
N ALA A 288 13.17 5.70 -26.91
CA ALA A 288 13.90 6.50 -27.92
C ALA A 288 13.48 7.99 -27.96
N ALA A 289 12.30 8.33 -27.45
CA ALA A 289 11.83 9.71 -27.38
C ALA A 289 12.64 10.58 -26.38
N VAL A 290 13.27 9.97 -25.38
CA VAL A 290 14.12 10.65 -24.38
C VAL A 290 15.41 11.18 -25.04
N GLU A 291 15.95 10.44 -26.00
CA GLU A 291 17.10 10.86 -26.80
C GLU A 291 16.78 12.14 -27.61
N LYS A 292 15.61 12.19 -28.25
CA LYS A 292 15.16 13.39 -28.99
C LYS A 292 14.94 14.62 -28.10
N MET A 293 14.70 14.41 -26.80
CA MET A 293 14.57 15.48 -25.80
C MET A 293 15.92 15.85 -25.14
N GLY A 294 17.03 15.22 -25.53
CA GLY A 294 18.37 15.48 -24.97
C GLY A 294 18.59 14.89 -23.58
N LEU A 295 17.77 13.91 -23.17
CA LEU A 295 17.77 13.30 -21.84
C LEU A 295 18.52 11.94 -21.79
N GLY A 296 19.19 11.56 -22.89
CA GLY A 296 20.02 10.35 -22.99
C GLY A 296 19.32 9.12 -23.57
N GLU A 297 20.09 8.08 -23.94
CA GLU A 297 19.55 6.75 -24.22
C GLU A 297 19.18 6.07 -22.90
N PHE A 298 17.93 5.62 -22.80
CA PHE A 298 17.49 4.82 -21.66
C PHE A 298 17.02 3.44 -22.12
N ALA A 299 17.71 2.39 -21.65
CA ALA A 299 17.35 1.01 -21.90
C ALA A 299 16.73 0.38 -20.65
N TYR A 300 15.51 -0.13 -20.76
CA TYR A 300 14.89 -0.91 -19.71
C TYR A 300 15.71 -2.21 -19.46
N PRO A 301 16.08 -2.50 -18.20
CA PRO A 301 17.08 -3.53 -17.92
C PRO A 301 16.57 -4.97 -18.07
N ILE A 302 15.26 -5.20 -17.91
CA ILE A 302 14.66 -6.54 -18.04
C ILE A 302 14.26 -6.80 -19.50
N LYS A 303 14.60 -7.99 -19.99
CA LYS A 303 14.32 -8.46 -21.35
C LYS A 303 13.46 -9.71 -21.30
N HIS A 304 12.81 -10.04 -22.42
CA HIS A 304 11.98 -11.24 -22.56
C HIS A 304 12.72 -12.52 -22.14
N GLU A 305 13.97 -12.68 -22.60
CA GLU A 305 14.80 -13.86 -22.29
C GLU A 305 15.06 -14.04 -20.79
N HIS A 306 15.13 -12.94 -20.02
CA HIS A 306 15.36 -12.98 -18.57
C HIS A 306 14.21 -13.66 -17.82
N LEU A 307 12.99 -13.68 -18.38
CA LEU A 307 11.81 -14.26 -17.74
C LEU A 307 11.58 -15.74 -18.09
N LYS A 308 12.37 -16.31 -19.02
CA LYS A 308 12.30 -17.75 -19.35
C LYS A 308 12.93 -18.64 -18.27
N SER A 309 13.78 -18.07 -17.41
CA SER A 309 14.43 -18.77 -16.32
C SER A 309 14.51 -17.85 -15.10
N VAL A 310 13.60 -18.09 -14.15
CA VAL A 310 13.40 -17.22 -12.99
C VAL A 310 13.54 -18.00 -11.69
N GLU A 311 13.91 -17.29 -10.65
CA GLU A 311 13.74 -17.65 -9.26
C GLU A 311 12.52 -16.89 -8.72
N ILE A 312 11.70 -17.59 -7.95
CA ILE A 312 10.46 -17.08 -7.38
C ILE A 312 10.65 -16.97 -5.87
N LEU A 313 10.48 -15.77 -5.33
CA LEU A 313 10.57 -15.53 -3.88
C LEU A 313 9.18 -15.16 -3.35
N ILE A 314 8.59 -16.01 -2.52
CA ILE A 314 7.29 -15.76 -1.89
C ILE A 314 7.42 -14.63 -0.89
N ALA A 315 6.68 -13.55 -1.10
CA ALA A 315 6.78 -12.37 -0.26
C ALA A 315 5.96 -12.52 1.04
N GLY A 316 6.58 -12.13 2.15
CA GLY A 316 5.89 -11.64 3.34
C GLY A 316 6.57 -12.03 4.65
N HIS A 317 5.88 -11.74 5.76
CA HIS A 317 6.47 -11.71 7.10
C HIS A 317 6.45 -13.09 7.79
N PRO A 318 7.46 -13.46 8.60
CA PRO A 318 7.52 -14.75 9.31
C PRO A 318 6.28 -15.09 10.13
N SER A 319 5.71 -14.09 10.83
CA SER A 319 4.48 -14.28 11.60
C SER A 319 3.30 -14.73 10.75
N GLN A 320 3.26 -14.40 9.45
CA GLN A 320 2.16 -14.81 8.57
C GLN A 320 2.13 -16.34 8.31
N TRP A 321 3.24 -17.01 8.56
CA TRP A 321 3.40 -18.47 8.45
C TRP A 321 3.47 -19.15 9.81
N ALA A 322 3.46 -18.40 10.91
CA ALA A 322 3.52 -18.96 12.25
C ALA A 322 2.19 -19.64 12.62
N PRO A 323 2.18 -20.92 13.02
CA PRO A 323 0.94 -21.63 13.37
C PRO A 323 0.11 -20.93 14.46
N ARG A 324 0.76 -20.21 15.38
CA ARG A 324 0.07 -19.39 16.40
C ARG A 324 -0.81 -18.27 15.81
N MET A 325 -0.47 -17.73 14.63
CA MET A 325 -1.34 -16.79 13.92
C MET A 325 -2.58 -17.45 13.34
N ALA A 326 -2.52 -18.75 12.99
CA ALA A 326 -3.71 -19.49 12.58
C ALA A 326 -4.74 -19.52 13.70
N SER A 327 -4.31 -19.66 14.96
CA SER A 327 -5.19 -19.60 16.14
C SER A 327 -5.82 -18.23 16.32
N VAL A 328 -5.07 -17.15 16.07
CA VAL A 328 -5.58 -15.78 16.11
C VAL A 328 -6.64 -15.58 15.02
N GLU A 329 -6.34 -15.94 13.77
CA GLU A 329 -7.27 -15.81 12.64
C GLU A 329 -8.54 -16.63 12.86
N PHE A 330 -8.40 -17.89 13.30
CA PHE A 330 -9.54 -18.79 13.55
C PHE A 330 -10.52 -18.24 14.61
N ARG A 331 -10.02 -17.49 15.59
CA ARG A 331 -10.82 -16.94 16.70
C ARG A 331 -11.12 -15.45 16.53
N THR A 332 -10.71 -14.86 15.42
CA THR A 332 -10.95 -13.45 15.15
C THR A 332 -12.45 -13.20 14.98
N PRO A 333 -13.02 -12.19 15.65
CA PRO A 333 -14.40 -11.80 15.46
C PRO A 333 -14.73 -11.52 13.98
N SER A 334 -15.92 -11.90 13.52
CA SER A 334 -16.31 -11.74 12.12
C SER A 334 -16.44 -10.28 11.65
N ASP A 335 -16.54 -9.32 12.57
CA ASP A 335 -16.52 -7.88 12.26
C ASP A 335 -15.08 -7.32 12.12
N GLN A 336 -14.06 -8.12 12.42
CA GLN A 336 -12.65 -7.82 12.18
C GLN A 336 -12.15 -8.62 10.96
N GLU A 337 -12.48 -8.13 9.77
CA GLU A 337 -12.00 -8.72 8.51
C GLU A 337 -10.51 -8.37 8.29
N ALA A 338 -9.62 -9.06 8.99
CA ALA A 338 -8.19 -8.99 8.74
C ALA A 338 -7.62 -10.40 8.64
N LEU A 339 -6.81 -10.63 7.60
CA LEU A 339 -6.03 -11.86 7.49
C LEU A 339 -4.79 -11.72 8.39
N PHE A 340 -4.49 -12.74 9.19
CA PHE A 340 -3.30 -12.82 10.04
C PHE A 340 -2.42 -13.99 9.66
N TYR A 341 -2.99 -15.04 9.10
CA TYR A 341 -2.32 -16.29 8.75
C TYR A 341 -2.54 -16.63 7.27
N THR A 342 -1.48 -17.10 6.62
CA THR A 342 -1.57 -17.62 5.25
C THR A 342 -1.08 -19.07 5.17
N GLY A 343 -0.06 -19.40 5.97
CA GLY A 343 0.64 -20.69 5.89
C GLY A 343 1.42 -20.84 4.58
N LEU A 344 2.47 -21.66 4.60
CA LEU A 344 3.18 -22.03 3.36
C LEU A 344 2.58 -23.28 2.74
N GLY A 345 2.15 -24.24 3.56
CA GLY A 345 1.56 -25.51 3.11
C GLY A 345 0.07 -25.65 3.44
N GLN A 346 -0.44 -26.86 3.19
CA GLN A 346 -1.81 -27.26 3.53
C GLN A 346 -2.07 -27.07 5.02
N ASN A 347 -3.27 -26.59 5.34
CA ASN A 347 -3.69 -26.32 6.71
C ASN A 347 -5.21 -26.39 6.84
N SER A 348 -5.76 -26.35 8.06
CA SER A 348 -7.21 -26.52 8.24
C SER A 348 -8.02 -25.32 7.74
N LEU A 349 -7.38 -24.15 7.63
CA LEU A 349 -8.02 -22.92 7.15
C LEU A 349 -8.00 -22.83 5.63
N ARG A 350 -7.02 -23.47 4.97
CA ARG A 350 -6.80 -23.42 3.51
C ARG A 350 -6.24 -24.74 2.99
N GLN A 351 -6.91 -25.28 1.97
CA GLN A 351 -6.53 -26.56 1.36
C GLN A 351 -5.11 -26.55 0.79
N ASN A 352 -4.68 -25.43 0.20
CA ASN A 352 -3.33 -25.22 -0.32
C ASN A 352 -2.74 -23.99 0.35
N GLY A 353 -1.49 -24.04 0.80
CA GLY A 353 -0.78 -22.87 1.32
C GLY A 353 -0.22 -21.98 0.21
N ALA A 354 0.46 -20.88 0.57
CA ALA A 354 1.06 -19.97 -0.42
C ALA A 354 2.09 -20.67 -1.32
N TYR A 355 2.95 -21.53 -0.74
CA TYR A 355 3.95 -22.26 -1.51
C TYR A 355 3.31 -23.26 -2.46
N ASP A 356 2.32 -24.02 -1.99
CA ASP A 356 1.60 -24.99 -2.84
C ASP A 356 0.94 -24.33 -4.06
N ARG A 357 0.29 -23.16 -3.85
CA ARG A 357 -0.34 -22.41 -4.94
C ARG A 357 0.68 -21.88 -5.94
N VAL A 358 1.77 -21.28 -5.46
CA VAL A 358 2.84 -20.74 -6.31
C VAL A 358 3.55 -21.84 -7.12
N VAL A 359 3.89 -22.97 -6.48
CA VAL A 359 4.47 -24.14 -7.18
C VAL A 359 3.47 -24.72 -8.19
N GLY A 360 2.20 -24.84 -7.81
CA GLY A 360 1.15 -25.37 -8.68
C GLY A 360 0.99 -24.56 -9.97
N VAL A 361 0.99 -23.23 -9.88
CA VAL A 361 0.88 -22.33 -11.04
C VAL A 361 2.10 -22.45 -11.95
N GLY A 362 3.31 -22.49 -11.38
CA GLY A 362 4.55 -22.69 -12.12
C GLY A 362 4.56 -24.01 -12.89
N ALA A 363 4.21 -25.10 -12.20
CA ALA A 363 4.19 -26.45 -12.77
C ALA A 363 3.11 -26.60 -13.87
N LYS A 364 1.91 -26.07 -13.64
CA LYS A 364 0.79 -26.10 -14.61
C LYS A 364 1.15 -25.44 -15.94
N ASN A 365 1.92 -24.35 -15.90
CA ASN A 365 2.29 -23.58 -17.09
C ASN A 365 3.72 -23.87 -17.60
N GLY A 366 4.50 -24.67 -16.88
CA GLY A 366 5.90 -24.94 -17.22
C GLY A 366 6.82 -23.72 -17.09
N TRP A 367 6.49 -22.77 -16.21
CA TRP A 367 7.28 -21.54 -16.02
C TRP A 367 8.45 -21.72 -15.04
N TRP A 368 8.26 -22.52 -13.99
CA TRP A 368 9.28 -22.84 -12.99
C TRP A 368 8.97 -24.18 -12.30
N ALA A 369 9.98 -24.76 -11.66
CA ALA A 369 9.87 -25.96 -10.83
C ALA A 369 9.82 -25.62 -9.34
N ALA A 370 9.49 -26.58 -8.48
CA ALA A 370 9.44 -26.38 -7.02
C ALA A 370 10.77 -25.88 -6.44
N ASN A 371 11.92 -26.37 -6.95
CA ASN A 371 13.26 -25.96 -6.51
C ASN A 371 13.61 -24.51 -6.90
N ASP A 372 12.78 -23.86 -7.72
CA ASP A 372 12.94 -22.47 -8.11
C ASP A 372 12.18 -21.52 -7.18
N VAL A 373 11.41 -22.06 -6.23
CA VAL A 373 10.57 -21.31 -5.30
C VAL A 373 11.23 -21.29 -3.92
N GLN A 374 11.44 -20.09 -3.38
CA GLN A 374 11.94 -19.85 -2.03
C GLN A 374 11.06 -18.82 -1.32
N VAL A 375 11.32 -18.58 -0.04
CA VAL A 375 10.75 -17.43 0.67
C VAL A 375 11.63 -16.21 0.46
N TRP A 376 11.01 -15.04 0.36
CA TRP A 376 11.75 -13.79 0.34
C TRP A 376 12.32 -13.50 1.73
N LEU A 377 13.64 -13.47 1.84
CA LEU A 377 14.33 -13.33 3.13
C LEU A 377 14.42 -11.90 3.66
N ASP A 378 14.11 -10.88 2.87
CA ASP A 378 14.30 -9.50 3.33
C ASP A 378 13.40 -9.12 4.52
N PRO A 379 12.11 -9.52 4.55
CA PRO A 379 11.28 -9.40 5.75
C PRO A 379 11.83 -10.13 6.97
N LEU A 380 12.41 -11.34 6.79
CA LEU A 380 13.06 -12.11 7.86
C LEU A 380 14.29 -11.37 8.41
N ALA A 381 15.13 -10.85 7.52
CA ALA A 381 16.32 -10.11 7.89
C ALA A 381 16.03 -8.76 8.54
N LEU A 382 14.82 -8.19 8.34
CA LEU A 382 14.42 -6.93 8.96
C LEU A 382 14.53 -6.99 10.49
N ASP A 383 14.11 -8.09 11.12
CA ASP A 383 14.12 -8.22 12.58
C ASP A 383 15.54 -8.10 13.14
N ILE A 384 16.48 -8.78 12.49
CA ILE A 384 17.92 -8.69 12.83
C ILE A 384 18.41 -7.26 12.65
N ARG A 385 18.04 -6.61 11.53
CA ARG A 385 18.42 -5.21 11.28
C ARG A 385 17.82 -4.25 12.30
N LEU A 386 16.56 -4.44 12.70
CA LEU A 386 15.88 -3.61 13.71
C LEU A 386 16.52 -3.78 15.08
N GLU A 387 16.86 -5.00 15.46
CA GLU A 387 17.57 -5.27 16.71
C GLU A 387 18.97 -4.65 16.70
N GLN A 388 19.71 -4.80 15.59
CA GLN A 388 21.01 -4.16 15.40
C GLN A 388 20.89 -2.63 15.46
N ASP A 389 19.89 -2.06 14.81
CA ASP A 389 19.65 -0.61 14.75
C ASP A 389 19.27 -0.04 16.12
N ARG A 390 18.43 -0.76 16.90
CA ARG A 390 18.10 -0.43 18.30
C ARG A 390 19.31 -0.48 19.22
N ASN A 391 20.24 -1.41 18.97
CA ASN A 391 21.45 -1.60 19.76
C ASN A 391 22.63 -0.74 19.26
N SER A 392 22.48 -0.02 18.14
CA SER A 392 23.54 0.79 17.52
C SER A 392 23.74 2.15 18.24
N PRO A 393 24.98 2.66 18.38
CA PRO A 393 25.26 3.92 19.08
C PRO A 393 24.57 5.14 18.44
N ALA A 394 23.96 5.97 19.31
CA ALA A 394 23.47 7.35 19.18
C ALA A 394 22.72 7.79 17.90
N THR A 395 23.21 7.54 16.69
CA THR A 395 22.72 8.15 15.45
C THR A 395 21.39 7.55 14.99
N SER A 396 21.27 6.22 14.97
CA SER A 396 20.01 5.55 14.59
C SER A 396 18.91 5.76 15.62
N ALA A 397 19.22 5.57 16.90
CA ALA A 397 18.28 5.79 17.99
C ALA A 397 17.80 7.25 18.04
N ALA A 398 18.69 8.23 17.81
CA ALA A 398 18.29 9.64 17.74
C ALA A 398 17.39 9.93 16.55
N ASN A 399 17.70 9.38 15.36
CA ASN A 399 16.86 9.54 14.17
C ASN A 399 15.44 8.96 14.39
N TRP A 400 15.36 7.77 15.00
CA TRP A 400 14.09 7.14 15.37
C TRP A 400 13.30 7.95 16.40
N GLN A 401 13.96 8.37 17.48
CA GLN A 401 13.33 9.20 18.50
C GLN A 401 12.84 10.52 17.91
N GLN A 402 13.62 11.14 17.02
CA GLN A 402 13.22 12.36 16.34
C GLN A 402 11.99 12.13 15.46
N MET A 403 11.97 11.08 14.64
CA MET A 403 10.81 10.78 13.78
C MET A 403 9.57 10.47 14.61
N ASN A 404 9.70 9.67 15.66
CA ASN A 404 8.62 9.40 16.59
C ASN A 404 8.11 10.70 17.23
N ARG A 405 9.00 11.58 17.69
CA ARG A 405 8.59 12.89 18.22
C ARG A 405 7.89 13.77 17.19
N ILE A 406 8.33 13.75 15.93
CA ILE A 406 7.65 14.45 14.83
C ILE A 406 6.23 13.92 14.64
N MET A 407 6.07 12.59 14.63
CA MET A 407 4.77 11.95 14.45
C MET A 407 3.84 12.10 15.67
N GLN A 408 4.41 12.29 16.86
CA GLN A 408 3.66 12.65 18.07
C GLN A 408 3.32 14.15 18.14
N GLY A 409 3.93 14.98 17.29
CA GLY A 409 3.66 16.41 17.21
C GLY A 409 2.26 16.75 16.65
N PRO A 410 1.85 18.02 16.71
CA PRO A 410 2.66 19.18 17.06
C PRO A 410 2.77 19.41 18.58
N GLU A 411 3.83 20.11 18.97
CA GLU A 411 4.02 20.71 20.28
C GLU A 411 3.21 22.02 20.40
N VAL A 412 2.37 22.13 21.42
CA VAL A 412 1.51 23.29 21.70
C VAL A 412 1.85 23.91 23.06
N VAL A 413 1.81 25.23 23.15
CA VAL A 413 2.03 25.95 24.42
C VAL A 413 0.77 25.86 25.27
N ASN A 414 0.85 25.20 26.43
CA ASN A 414 -0.24 25.18 27.39
C ASN A 414 -0.14 26.39 28.32
N ALA A 415 -1.02 27.37 28.11
CA ALA A 415 -1.08 28.59 28.92
C ALA A 415 -1.44 28.35 30.39
N THR A 416 -1.98 27.18 30.75
CA THR A 416 -2.39 26.86 32.12
C THR A 416 -1.29 26.21 32.96
N VAL A 417 -0.33 25.53 32.33
CA VAL A 417 0.72 24.77 33.02
C VAL A 417 2.10 25.43 32.88
N ASP A 418 2.20 26.55 32.15
CA ASP A 418 3.48 27.19 31.79
C ASP A 418 4.47 26.19 31.20
N GLY A 419 4.00 25.41 30.22
CA GLY A 419 4.72 24.28 29.64
C GLY A 419 4.35 23.99 28.19
N ILE A 420 5.17 23.17 27.54
CA ILE A 420 4.94 22.63 26.20
C ILE A 420 4.29 21.26 26.35
N GLU A 421 3.13 21.08 25.73
CA GLU A 421 2.42 19.80 25.69
C GLU A 421 2.29 19.33 24.24
N LEU A 422 2.08 18.03 24.06
CA LEU A 422 1.71 17.52 22.74
C LEU A 422 0.24 17.83 22.47
N ALA A 423 -0.11 18.09 21.21
CA ALA A 423 -1.50 18.25 20.82
C ALA A 423 -2.31 16.98 21.13
N GLN A 424 -3.61 17.16 21.42
CA GLN A 424 -4.51 16.03 21.71
C GLN A 424 -4.58 14.99 20.59
N ARG A 425 -4.27 15.39 19.35
CA ARG A 425 -4.25 14.51 18.20
C ARG A 425 -2.88 14.56 17.56
N SER A 426 -2.21 13.42 17.53
CA SER A 426 -0.88 13.28 16.95
C SER A 426 -0.94 13.32 15.42
N LEU A 427 0.17 13.68 14.78
CA LEU A 427 0.32 13.56 13.33
C LEU A 427 0.19 12.09 12.86
N GLU A 428 0.57 11.12 13.70
CA GLU A 428 0.37 9.68 13.45
C GLU A 428 -1.13 9.35 13.30
N ASP A 429 -1.98 9.76 14.25
CA ASP A 429 -3.42 9.51 14.20
C ASP A 429 -4.06 10.11 12.95
N VAL A 430 -3.67 11.34 12.63
CA VAL A 430 -4.14 12.06 11.45
C VAL A 430 -3.68 11.36 10.16
N ARG A 431 -2.48 10.79 10.16
CA ARG A 431 -1.97 10.01 9.04
C ARG A 431 -2.73 8.70 8.88
N ILE A 432 -3.08 8.01 9.95
CA ILE A 432 -3.92 6.80 9.91
C ILE A 432 -5.30 7.13 9.33
N GLU A 433 -5.90 8.25 9.71
CA GLU A 433 -7.15 8.73 9.11
C GLU A 433 -7.04 8.91 7.60
N GLN A 434 -5.99 9.59 7.13
CA GLN A 434 -5.76 9.73 5.69
C GLN A 434 -5.63 8.36 5.03
N LEU A 435 -4.76 7.50 5.57
CA LEU A 435 -4.48 6.20 4.98
C LEU A 435 -5.76 5.34 4.87
N THR A 436 -6.62 5.42 5.87
CA THR A 436 -7.89 4.67 5.93
C THR A 436 -9.06 5.41 5.25
N GLY A 437 -8.76 6.32 4.32
CA GLY A 437 -9.74 6.97 3.45
C GLY A 437 -10.55 8.11 4.08
N LYS A 438 -10.24 8.51 5.31
CA LYS A 438 -10.92 9.62 6.02
C LYS A 438 -10.26 10.96 5.68
N SER A 439 -9.95 11.18 4.41
CA SER A 439 -9.13 12.31 3.93
C SER A 439 -9.73 13.68 4.28
N ALA A 440 -11.06 13.84 4.29
CA ALA A 440 -11.72 15.08 4.71
C ALA A 440 -11.50 15.40 6.20
N THR A 441 -11.59 14.38 7.06
CA THR A 441 -11.32 14.52 8.50
C THR A 441 -9.84 14.81 8.73
N ALA A 442 -8.96 14.02 8.10
CA ALA A 442 -7.52 14.22 8.19
C ALA A 442 -7.10 15.62 7.74
N LEU A 443 -7.66 16.12 6.63
CA LEU A 443 -7.40 17.46 6.10
C LEU A 443 -7.63 18.56 7.16
N SER A 444 -8.72 18.48 7.93
CA SER A 444 -9.01 19.47 8.98
C SER A 444 -7.94 19.49 10.08
N HIS A 445 -7.44 18.31 10.47
CA HIS A 445 -6.40 18.19 11.49
C HIS A 445 -5.03 18.59 10.95
N LEU A 446 -4.67 18.21 9.73
CA LEU A 446 -3.40 18.60 9.09
C LEU A 446 -3.24 20.12 9.03
N LEU A 447 -4.31 20.87 8.75
CA LEU A 447 -4.29 22.32 8.77
C LEU A 447 -3.98 22.89 10.16
N ALA A 448 -4.51 22.28 11.22
CA ALA A 448 -4.18 22.67 12.60
C ALA A 448 -2.70 22.42 12.91
N ILE A 449 -2.15 21.27 12.48
CA ILE A 449 -0.73 20.92 12.65
C ILE A 449 0.19 21.92 11.93
N ARG A 450 -0.15 22.29 10.69
CA ARG A 450 0.59 23.31 9.92
C ARG A 450 0.63 24.66 10.64
N ASN A 451 -0.47 25.07 11.24
CA ASN A 451 -0.59 26.35 11.94
C ASN A 451 0.14 26.36 13.30
N ALA A 452 0.30 25.20 13.94
CA ALA A 452 1.00 25.10 15.23
C ALA A 452 2.45 25.61 15.15
N ASN A 453 3.16 25.37 14.05
CA ASN A 453 4.51 25.90 13.83
C ASN A 453 4.58 27.43 13.74
N GLN A 454 3.49 28.10 13.36
CA GLN A 454 3.42 29.56 13.38
C GLN A 454 3.24 30.11 14.78
N GLN A 455 2.54 29.37 15.64
CA GLN A 455 2.28 29.74 17.04
C GLN A 455 3.48 29.45 17.93
N TYR A 456 4.13 28.31 17.73
CA TYR A 456 5.30 27.86 18.46
C TYR A 456 6.32 27.25 17.50
N LYS A 457 7.44 27.96 17.30
CA LYS A 457 8.52 27.50 16.42
C LYS A 457 9.43 26.55 17.19
N SER A 458 9.39 25.28 16.83
CA SER A 458 10.36 24.26 17.23
C SER A 458 10.73 23.42 16.01
N ASP A 459 11.86 22.71 16.05
CA ASP A 459 12.24 21.82 14.95
C ASP A 459 11.16 20.76 14.72
N ILE A 460 10.59 20.20 15.78
CA ILE A 460 9.49 19.21 15.71
C ILE A 460 8.29 19.79 14.99
N ASN A 461 7.85 21.00 15.35
CA ASN A 461 6.75 21.66 14.68
C ASN A 461 7.07 22.02 13.22
N ALA A 462 8.32 22.38 12.91
CA ALA A 462 8.74 22.66 11.55
C ALA A 462 8.67 21.40 10.68
N TYR A 463 9.19 20.26 11.15
CA TYR A 463 9.10 18.98 10.44
C TYR A 463 7.65 18.47 10.35
N ALA A 464 6.87 18.57 11.42
CA ALA A 464 5.47 18.17 11.42
C ALA A 464 4.64 19.04 10.46
N ALA A 465 4.92 20.34 10.38
CA ALA A 465 4.28 21.24 9.41
C ALA A 465 4.71 20.96 7.96
N ASP A 466 5.97 20.60 7.71
CA ASP A 466 6.45 20.18 6.39
C ASP A 466 5.70 18.92 5.92
N PHE A 467 5.66 17.89 6.77
CA PHE A 467 4.91 16.67 6.54
C PHE A 467 3.42 16.95 6.31
N ALA A 468 2.80 17.73 7.20
CA ALA A 468 1.38 18.02 7.14
C ALA A 468 1.01 18.86 5.90
N THR A 469 1.91 19.70 5.39
CA THR A 469 1.70 20.46 4.15
C THR A 469 1.63 19.53 2.94
N PHE A 470 2.57 18.59 2.82
CA PHE A 470 2.53 17.62 1.74
C PHE A 470 1.28 16.72 1.82
N ARG A 471 0.95 16.18 3.00
CA ARG A 471 -0.26 15.36 3.18
C ARG A 471 -1.56 16.13 3.00
N THR A 472 -1.57 17.44 3.25
CA THR A 472 -2.73 18.30 2.94
C THR A 472 -3.06 18.23 1.45
N ALA A 473 -2.05 18.33 0.58
CA ALA A 473 -2.26 18.21 -0.86
C ALA A 473 -2.80 16.83 -1.24
N GLN A 474 -2.26 15.75 -0.65
CA GLN A 474 -2.76 14.40 -0.92
C GLN A 474 -4.22 14.21 -0.45
N CYS A 475 -4.59 14.72 0.72
CA CYS A 475 -5.99 14.68 1.15
C CYS A 475 -6.91 15.46 0.21
N GLN A 476 -6.45 16.61 -0.31
CA GLN A 476 -7.19 17.40 -1.30
C GLN A 476 -7.35 16.60 -2.61
N MET A 477 -6.31 15.89 -3.04
CA MET A 477 -6.37 14.98 -4.18
C MET A 477 -7.39 13.86 -3.97
N ASP A 478 -7.35 13.18 -2.82
CA ASP A 478 -8.26 12.08 -2.47
C ASP A 478 -9.75 12.48 -2.52
N ILE A 479 -10.06 13.74 -2.22
CA ILE A 479 -11.44 14.27 -2.22
C ILE A 479 -11.79 15.07 -3.50
N GLY A 480 -10.94 15.00 -4.53
CA GLY A 480 -11.17 15.63 -5.84
C GLY A 480 -11.01 17.16 -5.87
N GLN A 481 -10.33 17.76 -4.89
CA GLN A 481 -10.03 19.20 -4.84
C GLN A 481 -8.73 19.54 -5.58
N TRP A 482 -8.66 19.19 -6.87
CA TRP A 482 -7.45 19.34 -7.70
C TRP A 482 -6.81 20.73 -7.70
N PRO A 483 -7.57 21.84 -7.86
CA PRO A 483 -6.97 23.18 -7.88
C PRO A 483 -6.32 23.56 -6.54
N ALA A 484 -6.94 23.13 -5.42
CA ALA A 484 -6.41 23.37 -4.09
C ALA A 484 -5.14 22.54 -3.83
N ALA A 485 -5.13 21.27 -4.29
CA ALA A 485 -3.95 20.42 -4.22
C ALA A 485 -2.78 21.02 -5.01
N THR A 486 -3.02 21.48 -6.25
CA THR A 486 -2.02 22.17 -7.08
C THR A 486 -1.45 23.39 -6.37
N GLN A 487 -2.29 24.25 -5.81
CA GLN A 487 -1.83 25.43 -5.07
C GLN A 487 -1.00 25.04 -3.83
N THR A 488 -1.43 24.03 -3.08
CA THR A 488 -0.70 23.55 -1.90
C THR A 488 0.68 23.02 -2.28
N LEU A 489 0.79 22.22 -3.35
CA LEU A 489 2.07 21.66 -3.82
C LEU A 489 3.01 22.73 -4.40
N LEU A 490 2.49 23.67 -5.18
CA LEU A 490 3.30 24.81 -5.66
C LEU A 490 3.78 25.66 -4.48
N GLY A 491 2.92 25.88 -3.49
CA GLY A 491 3.30 26.54 -2.24
C GLY A 491 4.42 25.79 -1.51
N TYR A 492 4.29 24.47 -1.40
CA TYR A 492 5.31 23.60 -0.79
C TYR A 492 6.67 23.72 -1.50
N LEU A 493 6.70 23.63 -2.83
CA LEU A 493 7.92 23.73 -3.62
C LEU A 493 8.58 25.12 -3.57
N ASN A 494 7.77 26.18 -3.42
CA ASN A 494 8.26 27.57 -3.35
C ASN A 494 8.77 27.96 -1.95
N VAL A 495 8.37 27.25 -0.89
CA VAL A 495 8.81 27.56 0.47
C VAL A 495 10.19 26.98 0.70
N SER A 496 11.17 27.84 0.96
CA SER A 496 12.56 27.49 1.27
C SER A 496 12.74 26.97 2.70
N SER A 497 11.86 26.08 3.19
CA SER A 497 11.84 25.61 4.59
C SER A 497 13.07 24.78 4.99
N GLY A 498 14.07 24.61 4.13
CA GLY A 498 15.32 23.88 4.42
C GLY A 498 15.16 22.37 4.55
N HIS A 499 13.95 21.87 4.86
CA HIS A 499 13.69 20.46 5.06
C HIS A 499 13.12 19.76 3.82
N GLN A 500 12.27 20.45 3.04
CA GLN A 500 11.63 20.02 1.77
C GLN A 500 11.71 18.52 1.46
N LEU A 501 11.26 17.69 2.39
CA LEU A 501 11.53 16.26 2.35
C LEU A 501 10.88 15.65 1.11
N TRP A 502 9.70 16.15 0.75
CA TRP A 502 8.80 15.63 -0.28
C TRP A 502 8.94 16.32 -1.64
N THR A 503 10.08 16.94 -1.95
CA THR A 503 10.25 17.70 -3.21
C THR A 503 9.98 16.83 -4.44
N LYS A 504 10.61 15.65 -4.49
CA LYS A 504 10.46 14.70 -5.60
C LYS A 504 9.01 14.25 -5.74
N GLU A 505 8.40 13.82 -4.64
CA GLU A 505 7.02 13.34 -4.61
C GLU A 505 6.01 14.46 -4.92
N ALA A 506 6.27 15.69 -4.50
CA ALA A 506 5.42 16.85 -4.79
C ALA A 506 5.41 17.18 -6.29
N VAL A 507 6.57 17.09 -6.95
CA VAL A 507 6.67 17.23 -8.40
C VAL A 507 5.92 16.09 -9.12
N GLU A 508 6.08 14.85 -8.66
CA GLU A 508 5.35 13.71 -9.21
C GLU A 508 3.82 13.87 -9.05
N HIS A 509 3.34 14.34 -7.90
CA HIS A 509 1.92 14.61 -7.70
C HIS A 509 1.40 15.79 -8.52
N LEU A 510 2.17 16.86 -8.68
CA LEU A 510 1.79 17.97 -9.57
C LEU A 510 1.65 17.51 -11.02
N ALA A 511 2.61 16.72 -11.50
CA ALA A 511 2.52 16.13 -12.83
C ALA A 511 1.27 15.26 -12.97
N TRP A 512 0.97 14.44 -11.95
CA TRP A 512 -0.22 13.60 -11.94
C TRP A 512 -1.53 14.43 -11.91
N ILE A 513 -1.62 15.53 -11.15
CA ILE A 513 -2.81 16.40 -11.14
C ILE A 513 -3.00 17.05 -12.50
N GLN A 514 -1.94 17.59 -13.10
CA GLN A 514 -2.00 18.18 -14.45
C GLN A 514 -2.44 17.15 -15.49
N MET A 515 -2.02 15.90 -15.34
CA MET A 515 -2.47 14.78 -16.16
C MET A 515 -3.98 14.53 -15.98
N GLN A 516 -4.49 14.48 -14.75
CA GLN A 516 -5.93 14.32 -14.46
C GLN A 516 -6.76 15.46 -15.03
N GLU A 517 -6.33 16.71 -14.84
CA GLU A 517 -6.98 17.89 -15.40
C GLU A 517 -7.06 17.83 -16.93
N LEU A 518 -6.01 17.32 -17.59
CA LEU A 518 -6.02 17.08 -19.03
C LEU A 518 -7.03 16.00 -19.42
N GLU A 519 -7.06 14.85 -18.74
CA GLU A 519 -7.97 13.75 -19.08
C GLU A 519 -9.45 14.18 -19.00
N ILE A 520 -9.81 14.95 -17.97
CA ILE A 520 -11.19 15.44 -17.79
C ILE A 520 -11.52 16.68 -18.65
N ALA A 521 -10.52 17.43 -19.13
CA ALA A 521 -10.76 18.62 -19.92
C ALA A 521 -11.43 18.28 -21.25
N PRO A 522 -12.42 19.07 -21.73
CA PRO A 522 -12.98 18.88 -23.06
C PRO A 522 -11.89 19.05 -24.13
N PRO A 523 -11.99 18.37 -25.29
CA PRO A 523 -10.99 18.45 -26.35
C PRO A 523 -10.67 19.89 -26.82
N GLU A 524 -11.64 20.78 -26.68
CA GLU A 524 -11.57 22.20 -27.06
C GLU A 524 -10.82 23.08 -26.05
N ALA A 525 -10.52 22.57 -24.85
CA ALA A 525 -9.88 23.36 -23.81
C ALA A 525 -8.41 23.66 -24.19
N GLU A 526 -8.02 24.93 -24.11
CA GLU A 526 -6.61 25.36 -24.20
C GLU A 526 -5.85 24.91 -22.95
N VAL A 527 -5.54 23.62 -22.85
CA VAL A 527 -4.65 23.09 -21.82
C VAL A 527 -3.30 22.87 -22.47
N ASN A 528 -2.24 23.43 -21.89
CA ASN A 528 -0.88 23.24 -22.40
C ASN A 528 -0.47 21.76 -22.23
N PRO A 529 -0.38 20.96 -23.31
CA PRO A 529 0.00 19.55 -23.23
C PRO A 529 1.48 19.38 -22.91
N LEU A 530 2.22 20.46 -22.63
CA LEU A 530 3.60 20.42 -22.17
C LEU A 530 3.76 20.79 -20.68
N ALA A 531 2.69 21.16 -19.98
CA ALA A 531 2.79 21.62 -18.59
C ALA A 531 3.51 20.62 -17.66
N PRO A 532 3.19 19.31 -17.66
CA PRO A 532 3.95 18.31 -16.91
C PRO A 532 5.46 18.29 -17.23
N PHE A 533 5.85 18.41 -18.51
CA PHE A 533 7.26 18.45 -18.90
C PHE A 533 7.98 19.68 -18.33
N ILE A 534 7.30 20.83 -18.27
CA ILE A 534 7.86 22.05 -17.69
C ILE A 534 8.12 21.86 -16.19
N VAL A 535 7.21 21.19 -15.48
CA VAL A 535 7.39 20.89 -14.05
C VAL A 535 8.59 19.96 -13.84
N PHE A 536 8.71 18.87 -14.63
CA PHE A 536 9.83 17.94 -14.48
C PHE A 536 11.21 18.54 -14.78
N ARG A 537 11.28 19.55 -15.68
CA ARG A 537 12.54 20.27 -15.94
C ARG A 537 13.07 21.07 -14.75
N GLN A 538 12.25 21.28 -13.72
CA GLN A 538 12.70 21.96 -12.50
C GLN A 538 13.45 21.02 -11.55
N LEU A 539 13.43 19.71 -11.81
CA LEU A 539 14.21 18.76 -11.02
C LEU A 539 15.68 18.78 -11.43
N PRO A 540 16.61 18.72 -10.45
CA PRO A 540 18.04 18.63 -10.74
C PRO A 540 18.40 17.32 -11.46
N GLU A 541 17.64 16.24 -11.18
CA GLU A 541 17.81 14.92 -11.80
C GLU A 541 16.43 14.32 -12.11
N ILE A 542 16.26 13.82 -13.34
CA ILE A 542 15.04 13.12 -13.76
C ILE A 542 15.28 11.61 -13.63
N SER A 543 14.48 10.96 -12.79
CA SER A 543 14.54 9.51 -12.61
C SER A 543 13.91 8.75 -13.79
N TYR A 544 14.27 7.48 -13.94
CA TYR A 544 13.68 6.61 -14.97
C TYR A 544 12.15 6.54 -14.90
N ARG A 545 11.60 6.49 -13.68
CA ARG A 545 10.16 6.55 -13.44
C ARG A 545 9.50 7.78 -14.06
N GLN A 546 10.12 8.93 -13.92
CA GLN A 546 9.60 10.18 -14.44
C GLN A 546 9.70 10.23 -15.97
N LEU A 547 10.79 9.72 -16.55
CA LEU A 547 10.92 9.53 -18.00
C LEU A 547 9.85 8.59 -18.55
N PHE A 548 9.61 7.46 -17.87
CA PHE A 548 8.54 6.52 -18.23
C PHE A 548 7.19 7.22 -18.23
N GLN A 549 6.83 7.92 -17.14
CA GLN A 549 5.55 8.61 -17.01
C GLN A 549 5.36 9.65 -18.12
N LEU A 550 6.40 10.44 -18.40
CA LEU A 550 6.40 11.40 -19.49
C LEU A 550 6.20 10.74 -20.86
N HIS A 551 6.88 9.62 -21.13
CA HIS A 551 6.73 8.90 -22.38
C HIS A 551 5.34 8.27 -22.54
N TYR A 552 4.87 7.55 -21.52
CA TYR A 552 3.56 6.92 -21.52
C TYR A 552 2.47 7.96 -21.77
N TRP A 553 2.57 9.11 -21.09
CA TRP A 553 1.63 10.20 -21.28
C TRP A 553 1.71 10.85 -22.67
N ALA A 554 2.90 11.04 -23.24
CA ALA A 554 3.03 11.51 -24.62
C ALA A 554 2.26 10.59 -25.59
N ARG A 555 2.25 9.29 -25.34
CA ARG A 555 1.46 8.32 -26.12
C ARG A 555 -0.04 8.43 -25.88
N VAL A 556 -0.49 8.66 -24.64
CA VAL A 556 -1.91 8.95 -24.32
C VAL A 556 -2.39 10.19 -25.08
N LEU A 557 -1.60 11.27 -25.08
CA LEU A 557 -1.93 12.49 -25.81
C LEU A 557 -1.92 12.29 -27.33
N GLN A 558 -1.00 11.48 -27.85
CA GLN A 558 -0.97 11.13 -29.26
C GLN A 558 -2.21 10.30 -29.66
N ALA A 559 -2.56 9.30 -28.86
CA ALA A 559 -3.73 8.44 -29.08
C ALA A 559 -5.05 9.21 -29.02
N SER A 560 -5.15 10.22 -28.15
CA SER A 560 -6.31 11.10 -28.05
C SER A 560 -6.37 12.21 -29.12
N GLY A 561 -5.39 12.28 -30.02
CA GLY A 561 -5.30 13.30 -31.07
C GLY A 561 -4.88 14.69 -30.57
N ARG A 562 -4.60 14.85 -29.27
CA ARG A 562 -4.23 16.14 -28.65
C ARG A 562 -2.78 16.55 -28.91
N LEU A 563 -1.93 15.61 -29.29
CA LEU A 563 -0.52 15.88 -29.63
C LEU A 563 -0.31 16.31 -31.10
N GLY A 564 -1.38 16.32 -31.92
CA GLY A 564 -1.38 16.70 -33.33
C GLY A 564 -1.06 18.19 -33.53
N GLY A 565 0.22 18.55 -33.41
CA GLY A 565 0.71 19.92 -33.54
C GLY A 565 2.15 20.12 -33.05
N LEU A 566 2.68 19.19 -32.24
CA LEU A 566 4.01 19.32 -31.62
C LEU A 566 5.17 18.84 -32.49
N GLU A 567 4.95 18.03 -33.53
CA GLU A 567 6.02 17.60 -34.44
C GLU A 567 6.69 18.77 -35.20
N ASN A 568 6.03 19.93 -35.24
CA ASN A 568 6.57 21.17 -35.84
C ASN A 568 7.12 22.17 -34.81
N ALA A 569 6.97 21.90 -33.50
CA ALA A 569 7.49 22.76 -32.45
C ALA A 569 8.96 22.39 -32.17
N SER A 570 9.89 22.97 -32.95
CA SER A 570 11.32 22.85 -32.64
C SER A 570 11.61 23.38 -31.23
N PRO A 571 12.45 22.70 -30.43
CA PRO A 571 12.79 23.13 -29.07
C PRO A 571 13.69 24.37 -29.02
N THR A 572 14.03 24.96 -30.16
CA THR A 572 14.94 26.12 -30.29
C THR A 572 14.23 27.46 -30.16
N GLY A 573 12.99 27.50 -29.65
CA GLY A 573 12.34 28.74 -29.24
C GLY A 573 13.03 29.32 -28.00
N SER A 574 14.25 29.84 -28.15
CA SER A 574 14.81 30.81 -27.22
C SER A 574 13.92 32.04 -27.30
N GLY A 575 12.89 32.08 -26.45
CA GLY A 575 12.19 33.31 -26.17
C GLY A 575 13.21 34.30 -25.65
N ASP A 576 13.58 35.27 -26.49
CA ASP A 576 14.38 36.41 -26.10
C ASP A 576 13.60 37.17 -25.02
N ALA A 577 13.86 36.84 -23.76
CA ALA A 577 13.43 37.60 -22.61
C ALA A 577 14.34 38.83 -22.46
N SER A 578 14.38 39.69 -23.48
CA SER A 578 14.96 41.02 -23.41
C SER A 578 13.87 42.03 -23.03
N SER A 579 13.47 42.06 -21.76
CA SER A 579 12.91 43.28 -21.16
C SER A 579 12.90 43.22 -19.63
N GLY A 580 13.80 43.99 -19.01
CA GLY A 580 13.56 44.59 -17.70
C GLY A 580 14.12 43.86 -16.47
N ARG A 581 15.44 43.71 -16.37
CA ARG A 581 16.09 43.57 -15.06
C ARG A 581 16.23 44.98 -14.43
N PRO A 582 15.65 45.29 -13.27
CA PRO A 582 15.94 46.56 -12.59
C PRO A 582 17.42 46.56 -12.17
N PRO A 583 18.09 47.73 -12.17
CA PRO A 583 19.49 47.81 -11.82
C PRO A 583 19.71 47.35 -10.38
N SER A 584 20.73 46.50 -10.19
CA SER A 584 21.20 46.12 -8.86
C SER A 584 21.64 47.37 -8.09
N PRO A 585 21.30 47.50 -6.79
CA PRO A 585 21.84 48.58 -5.97
C PRO A 585 23.37 48.44 -5.87
N PRO A 586 24.11 49.58 -5.80
CA PRO A 586 25.55 49.54 -5.69
C PRO A 586 25.96 48.87 -4.37
N LEU A 587 26.93 47.95 -4.47
CA LEU A 587 27.58 47.34 -3.33
C LEU A 587 28.31 48.43 -2.51
N PRO A 588 28.25 48.38 -1.16
CA PRO A 588 29.01 49.31 -0.33
C PRO A 588 30.51 49.06 -0.50
N THR A 589 31.24 50.13 -0.77
CA THR A 589 32.70 50.16 -0.83
C THR A 589 33.27 49.73 0.53
N PRO A 590 34.30 48.88 0.58
CA PRO A 590 34.96 48.55 1.85
C PRO A 590 35.67 49.79 2.38
N LEU A 591 35.38 50.15 3.64
CA LEU A 591 36.18 51.08 4.42
C LEU A 591 37.57 50.48 4.61
N ALA A 592 38.58 51.14 4.05
CA ALA A 592 39.98 50.94 4.40
C ALA A 592 40.40 52.10 5.32
N GLU A 593 40.84 51.72 6.52
CA GLU A 593 41.50 52.48 7.61
C GLU A 593 40.81 53.75 8.15
#